data_AF-A0A924WLH6-F1
#
_entry.id   AF-A0A924WLH6-F1
#
_cell.length_a   1.000
_cell.length_b   1.000
_cell.length_c   1.000
_cell.angle_alpha   90.00
_cell.angle_beta   90.00
_cell.angle_gamma   90.00
#
_symmetry.space_group_name_H-M   'P 1'
#
loop_
_entity.id
_entity.type
_entity.pdbx_description
1 polymer ?
#
loop_
_entity_poly.entity_id
_entity_poly.type
_entity_poly.pdbx_seq_one_letter_code
_entity_poly.pdbx_strand_id
1 'polypeptide(L)'
;MAIQSVTPIVPVRTRARAPKGFSLVELVTVIVILGVIAAVAVPRFVGLSADSERAAVQALVGAVQTSQQTSFAMMLVKSRGNPYLNSPGDLRIIDFVQCDSAPLRMPDRSPFPTQQLALAEVRRTLFLNPNQGPVCLSGPNQIRFTTKSGRIVTISNGVSTTTWSASPPY
;
A
#
# COMPACT_ATOMS: atom_id res chain seq x y z
N MET A 1 30.04 41.97 -73.21
CA MET A 1 29.80 43.10 -72.29
C MET A 1 28.55 42.78 -71.47
N ALA A 2 28.74 42.21 -70.28
CA ALA A 2 27.74 42.15 -69.20
C ALA A 2 28.52 41.78 -67.93
N ILE A 3 28.71 42.75 -67.06
CA ILE A 3 29.43 42.60 -65.79
C ILE A 3 28.34 42.26 -64.76
N GLN A 4 28.39 41.07 -64.18
CA GLN A 4 27.48 40.68 -63.10
C GLN A 4 27.85 41.48 -61.85
N SER A 5 26.99 42.42 -61.45
CA SER A 5 27.11 43.16 -60.20
C SER A 5 26.70 42.27 -59.02
N VAL A 6 27.69 41.66 -58.37
CA VAL A 6 27.50 41.00 -57.07
C VAL A 6 27.16 42.08 -56.03
N THR A 7 25.97 42.03 -55.43
CA THR A 7 25.61 42.89 -54.30
C THR A 7 26.20 42.32 -53.00
N PRO A 8 26.69 43.16 -52.08
CA PRO A 8 27.23 42.67 -50.81
C PRO A 8 26.12 42.15 -49.89
N ILE A 9 26.35 40.98 -49.29
CA ILE A 9 25.51 40.40 -48.23
C ILE A 9 25.74 41.20 -46.94
N VAL A 10 24.72 41.89 -46.45
CA VAL A 10 24.76 42.57 -45.14
C VAL A 10 24.51 41.53 -44.03
N PRO A 11 25.40 41.37 -43.04
CA PRO A 11 25.18 40.43 -41.94
C PRO A 11 24.07 40.94 -41.01
N VAL A 12 23.03 40.12 -40.82
CA VAL A 12 21.99 40.37 -39.80
C VAL A 12 22.61 40.17 -38.42
N ARG A 13 22.90 41.28 -37.73
CA ARG A 13 23.44 41.24 -36.36
C ARG A 13 22.33 40.86 -35.38
N THR A 14 22.16 39.57 -35.11
CA THR A 14 21.31 39.08 -34.01
C THR A 14 21.86 39.63 -32.69
N ARG A 15 21.09 40.50 -32.03
CA ARG A 15 21.46 40.99 -30.70
C ARG A 15 21.40 39.80 -29.73
N ALA A 16 22.54 39.36 -29.22
CA ALA A 16 22.58 38.48 -28.07
C ALA A 16 21.88 39.18 -26.89
N ARG A 17 20.76 38.63 -26.41
CA ARG A 17 20.12 39.10 -25.17
C ARG A 17 21.11 38.84 -24.04
N ALA A 18 21.48 39.89 -23.30
CA ALA A 18 22.21 39.72 -22.06
C ALA A 18 21.40 38.80 -21.13
N PRO A 19 22.04 37.79 -20.50
CA PRO A 19 21.35 36.98 -19.51
C PRO A 19 20.88 37.91 -18.38
N LYS A 20 19.56 37.98 -18.17
CA LYS A 20 19.00 38.68 -17.02
C LYS A 20 19.41 37.88 -15.78
N GLY A 21 20.23 38.47 -14.92
CA GLY A 21 20.58 37.88 -13.62
C GLY A 21 19.36 37.79 -12.71
N PHE A 22 19.33 36.78 -11.85
CA PHE A 22 18.29 36.59 -10.84
C PHE A 22 18.38 37.69 -9.78
N SER A 23 17.25 38.27 -9.37
CA SER A 23 17.24 39.31 -8.33
C SER A 23 17.39 38.68 -6.94
N LEU A 24 18.15 39.30 -6.04
CA LEU A 24 18.23 38.87 -4.63
C LEU A 24 16.84 38.89 -3.96
N VAL A 25 15.99 39.85 -4.33
CA VAL A 25 14.62 39.94 -3.80
C VAL A 25 13.76 38.77 -4.31
N GLU A 26 14.00 38.31 -5.53
CA GLU A 26 13.29 37.18 -6.12
C GLU A 26 13.65 35.87 -5.41
N LEU A 27 14.91 35.71 -4.98
CA LEU A 27 15.32 34.55 -4.16
C LEU A 27 14.70 34.60 -2.76
N VAL A 28 14.77 35.77 -2.11
CA VAL A 28 14.30 35.95 -0.73
C VAL A 28 12.79 35.73 -0.63
N THR A 29 12.02 36.28 -1.56
CA THR A 29 10.56 36.10 -1.56
C THR A 29 10.17 34.63 -1.78
N VAL A 30 10.88 33.90 -2.64
CA VAL A 30 10.62 32.46 -2.87
C VAL A 30 10.86 31.61 -1.62
N ILE A 31 11.99 31.80 -0.93
CA ILE A 31 12.27 31.02 0.30
C ILE A 31 11.31 31.37 1.44
N VAL A 32 10.83 32.62 1.51
CA VAL A 32 9.82 33.04 2.49
C VAL A 32 8.49 32.36 2.19
N ILE A 33 8.04 32.36 0.93
CA ILE A 33 6.80 31.69 0.53
C ILE A 33 6.90 30.17 0.80
N LEU A 34 8.01 29.52 0.39
CA LEU A 34 8.25 28.10 0.66
C LEU A 34 8.29 27.80 2.15
N GLY A 35 8.88 28.67 2.97
CA GLY A 35 8.93 28.54 4.43
C GLY A 35 7.54 28.54 5.07
N VAL A 36 6.66 29.47 4.66
CA VAL A 36 5.29 29.55 5.17
C VAL A 36 4.47 28.33 4.75
N ILE A 37 4.56 27.91 3.48
CA ILE A 37 3.85 26.72 2.98
C ILE A 37 4.34 25.45 3.68
N ALA A 38 5.65 25.28 3.88
CA ALA A 38 6.22 24.12 4.56
C ALA A 38 5.74 24.03 6.02
N ALA A 39 5.69 25.17 6.74
CA ALA A 39 5.25 25.21 8.14
C ALA A 39 3.81 24.68 8.32
N VAL A 40 2.91 24.95 7.37
CA VAL A 40 1.51 24.48 7.44
C VAL A 40 1.29 23.11 6.77
N ALA A 41 2.06 22.76 5.74
CA ALA A 41 1.88 21.53 4.96
C ALA A 41 2.46 20.29 5.67
N VAL A 42 3.66 20.41 6.27
CA VAL A 42 4.36 19.30 6.94
C VAL A 42 3.51 18.62 8.02
N PRO A 43 2.90 19.33 9.00
CA PRO A 43 2.12 18.66 10.05
C PRO A 43 0.89 17.93 9.51
N ARG A 44 0.25 18.46 8.45
CA ARG A 44 -0.90 17.79 7.83
C ARG A 44 -0.51 16.55 7.05
N PHE A 45 0.65 16.57 6.37
CA PHE A 45 1.15 15.43 5.62
C PHE A 45 1.44 14.22 6.53
N VAL A 46 1.95 14.45 7.74
CA VAL A 46 2.22 13.39 8.73
C VAL A 46 0.92 12.72 9.21
N GLY A 47 -0.12 13.50 9.51
CA GLY A 47 -1.44 12.95 9.91
C GLY A 47 -2.09 12.11 8.82
N LEU A 48 -2.11 12.61 7.58
CA LEU A 48 -2.67 11.89 6.42
C LEU A 48 -1.96 10.56 6.15
N SER A 49 -0.65 10.50 6.39
CA SER A 49 0.13 9.26 6.23
C SER A 49 -0.32 8.19 7.24
N ALA A 50 -0.58 8.56 8.49
CA ALA A 50 -1.07 7.62 9.51
C ALA A 50 -2.51 7.14 9.21
N ASP A 51 -3.40 8.05 8.81
CA ASP A 51 -4.78 7.72 8.47
C ASP A 51 -4.89 6.82 7.24
N SER A 52 -4.08 7.08 6.21
CA SER A 52 -4.04 6.24 5.00
C SER A 52 -3.57 4.82 5.31
N GLU A 53 -2.59 4.67 6.20
CA GLU A 53 -2.13 3.37 6.66
C GLU A 53 -3.21 2.63 7.45
N ARG A 54 -3.89 3.33 8.38
CA ARG A 54 -5.02 2.79 9.15
C ARG A 54 -6.14 2.30 8.23
N ALA A 55 -6.52 3.09 7.23
CA ALA A 55 -7.56 2.73 6.27
C ALA A 55 -7.18 1.49 5.45
N ALA A 56 -5.92 1.38 5.02
CA ALA A 56 -5.44 0.21 4.29
C ALA A 56 -5.39 -1.05 5.17
N VAL A 57 -5.01 -0.93 6.45
CA VAL A 57 -5.10 -2.04 7.42
C VAL A 57 -6.55 -2.47 7.63
N GLN A 58 -7.48 -1.53 7.78
CA GLN A 58 -8.91 -1.83 7.90
C GLN A 58 -9.45 -2.54 6.65
N ALA A 59 -9.03 -2.12 5.44
CA ALA A 59 -9.39 -2.79 4.20
C ALA A 59 -8.86 -4.24 4.15
N LEU A 60 -7.63 -4.48 4.61
CA LEU A 60 -7.08 -5.83 4.74
C LEU A 60 -7.91 -6.68 5.72
N VAL A 61 -8.27 -6.14 6.88
CA VAL A 61 -9.11 -6.86 7.86
C VAL A 61 -10.48 -7.20 7.27
N GLY A 62 -11.09 -6.27 6.54
CA GLY A 62 -12.36 -6.51 5.83
C GLY A 62 -12.24 -7.62 4.77
N ALA A 63 -11.12 -7.67 4.04
CA ALA A 63 -10.85 -8.73 3.08
C ALA A 63 -10.70 -10.11 3.76
N VAL A 64 -10.02 -10.16 4.91
CA VAL A 64 -9.88 -11.39 5.74
C VAL A 64 -11.24 -11.85 6.29
N GLN A 65 -12.09 -10.93 6.77
CA GLN A 65 -13.43 -11.26 7.24
C GLN A 65 -14.32 -11.78 6.10
N THR A 66 -14.23 -11.17 4.92
CA THR A 66 -15.01 -11.59 3.75
C THR A 66 -14.59 -12.98 3.27
N SER A 67 -13.28 -13.25 3.16
CA SER A 67 -12.80 -14.58 2.76
C SER A 67 -13.15 -15.67 3.79
N GLN A 68 -13.16 -15.33 5.08
CA GLN A 68 -13.64 -16.22 6.14
C GLN A 68 -15.12 -16.57 5.95
N GLN A 69 -15.99 -15.58 5.78
CA GLN A 69 -17.44 -15.79 5.61
C GLN A 69 -17.76 -16.60 4.36
N THR A 70 -17.11 -16.28 3.23
CA THR A 70 -17.30 -17.03 1.98
C THR A 70 -16.81 -18.48 2.11
N SER A 71 -15.66 -18.70 2.75
CA SER A 71 -15.13 -20.04 2.99
C SER A 71 -16.04 -20.86 3.92
N PHE A 72 -16.56 -20.23 4.97
CA PHE A 72 -17.54 -20.83 5.87
C PHE A 72 -18.82 -21.22 5.12
N ALA A 73 -19.38 -20.32 4.31
CA ALA A 73 -20.57 -20.60 3.50
C ALA A 73 -20.32 -21.78 2.53
N MET A 74 -19.16 -21.82 1.87
CA MET A 74 -18.79 -22.93 0.98
C MET A 74 -18.67 -24.25 1.75
N MET A 75 -18.15 -24.25 2.98
CA MET A 75 -18.07 -25.44 3.81
C MET A 75 -19.42 -25.90 4.33
N LEU A 76 -20.34 -24.99 4.67
CA LEU A 76 -21.72 -25.36 5.04
C LEU A 76 -22.43 -26.07 3.88
N VAL A 77 -22.21 -25.61 2.64
CA VAL A 77 -22.80 -26.22 1.45
C VAL A 77 -22.18 -27.60 1.16
N LYS A 78 -20.85 -27.72 1.24
CA LYS A 78 -20.14 -28.95 0.88
C LYS A 78 -20.13 -30.02 1.95
N SER A 79 -20.11 -29.61 3.22
CA SER A 79 -19.81 -30.50 4.34
C SER A 79 -21.04 -30.92 5.16
N ARG A 80 -22.26 -30.76 4.62
CA ARG A 80 -23.59 -31.08 5.22
C ARG A 80 -23.51 -31.76 6.60
N GLY A 81 -23.26 -30.98 7.65
CA GLY A 81 -23.21 -31.48 9.03
C GLY A 81 -21.82 -31.74 9.63
N ASN A 82 -20.80 -30.93 9.34
CA ASN A 82 -19.61 -30.90 10.20
C ASN A 82 -19.99 -30.27 11.57
N PRO A 83 -20.05 -31.04 12.68
CA PRO A 83 -20.50 -30.54 13.97
C PRO A 83 -19.50 -29.57 14.62
N TYR A 84 -18.29 -29.46 14.07
CA TYR A 84 -17.23 -28.58 14.55
C TYR A 84 -17.21 -27.22 13.84
N LEU A 85 -18.15 -26.96 12.93
CA LEU A 85 -18.21 -25.73 12.13
C LEU A 85 -19.53 -24.99 12.36
N ASN A 86 -19.63 -24.31 13.50
CA ASN A 86 -20.85 -23.64 13.96
C ASN A 86 -20.79 -22.11 13.75
N SER A 87 -19.59 -21.55 13.66
CA SER A 87 -19.33 -20.12 13.45
C SER A 87 -18.22 -19.90 12.41
N PRO A 88 -18.22 -18.77 11.67
CA PRO A 88 -17.08 -18.37 10.85
C PRO A 88 -15.75 -18.38 11.62
N GLY A 89 -15.77 -18.03 12.91
CA GLY A 89 -14.59 -18.02 13.79
C GLY A 89 -13.97 -19.38 14.11
N ASP A 90 -14.64 -20.48 13.74
CA ASP A 90 -14.07 -21.82 13.85
C ASP A 90 -13.01 -22.07 12.75
N LEU A 91 -13.01 -21.24 11.70
CA LEU A 91 -12.02 -21.28 10.63
C LEU A 91 -10.76 -20.52 11.00
N ARG A 92 -9.61 -21.16 10.81
CA ARG A 92 -8.31 -20.55 11.07
C ARG A 92 -7.96 -19.60 9.93
N ILE A 93 -7.37 -18.46 10.27
CA ILE A 93 -6.98 -17.45 9.26
C ILE A 93 -6.04 -18.05 8.21
N ILE A 94 -5.15 -18.94 8.61
CA ILE A 94 -4.19 -19.59 7.70
C ILE A 94 -4.84 -20.51 6.65
N ASP A 95 -6.12 -20.87 6.79
CA ASP A 95 -6.81 -21.75 5.84
C ASP A 95 -7.32 -21.00 4.60
N PHE A 96 -7.49 -19.68 4.70
CA PHE A 96 -8.02 -18.83 3.63
C PHE A 96 -7.14 -17.60 3.32
N VAL A 97 -5.95 -17.54 3.91
CA VAL A 97 -4.95 -16.52 3.63
C VAL A 97 -3.69 -17.20 3.11
N GLN A 98 -3.17 -16.71 1.97
CA GLN A 98 -1.96 -17.22 1.35
C GLN A 98 -0.76 -16.34 1.71
N CYS A 99 0.24 -16.98 2.31
CA CYS A 99 1.49 -16.36 2.74
C CYS A 99 2.51 -16.40 1.59
N ASP A 100 3.36 -15.38 1.45
CA ASP A 100 4.38 -15.29 0.39
C ASP A 100 5.36 -16.46 0.29
N SER A 101 5.62 -17.14 1.41
CA SER A 101 6.55 -18.27 1.47
C SER A 101 5.88 -19.61 1.20
N ALA A 102 4.56 -19.65 1.04
CA ALA A 102 3.89 -20.85 0.57
C ALA A 102 3.92 -20.82 -0.97
N PRO A 103 4.35 -21.89 -1.67
CA PRO A 103 4.07 -21.99 -3.10
C PRO A 103 2.57 -21.75 -3.31
N LEU A 104 2.17 -21.24 -4.49
CA LEU A 104 0.76 -21.21 -4.87
C LEU A 104 0.21 -22.58 -4.54
N ARG A 105 -0.54 -22.69 -3.43
CA ARG A 105 -1.11 -23.96 -3.04
C ARG A 105 -2.22 -24.08 -4.04
N MET A 106 -1.89 -24.71 -5.18
CA MET A 106 -2.80 -25.02 -6.25
C MET A 106 -4.12 -25.43 -5.59
N PRO A 107 -5.28 -24.99 -6.11
CA PRO A 107 -6.58 -25.20 -5.47
C PRO A 107 -7.03 -26.68 -5.41
N ASP A 108 -6.12 -27.65 -5.31
CA ASP A 108 -6.39 -29.07 -5.54
C ASP A 108 -5.92 -30.02 -4.41
N ARG A 109 -5.60 -29.53 -3.21
CA ARG A 109 -5.45 -30.45 -2.04
C ARG A 109 -5.96 -29.93 -0.69
N SER A 110 -6.62 -28.77 -0.63
CA SER A 110 -7.59 -28.57 0.45
C SER A 110 -8.90 -29.23 0.01
N PRO A 111 -9.57 -30.04 0.83
CA PRO A 111 -10.86 -30.65 0.48
C PRO A 111 -11.97 -29.64 0.15
N PHE A 112 -11.70 -28.34 0.24
CA PHE A 112 -12.64 -27.25 0.08
C PHE A 112 -12.02 -26.12 -0.78
N PRO A 113 -12.74 -25.59 -1.78
CA PRO A 113 -12.35 -24.39 -2.49
C PRO A 113 -12.57 -23.21 -1.55
N THR A 114 -11.49 -22.65 -1.02
CA THR A 114 -11.52 -21.39 -0.27
C THR A 114 -11.02 -20.30 -1.22
N GLN A 115 -11.70 -19.16 -1.29
CA GLN A 115 -11.10 -17.97 -1.89
C GLN A 115 -9.93 -17.54 -1.02
N GLN A 116 -8.70 -17.80 -1.47
CA GLN A 116 -7.49 -17.42 -0.75
C GLN A 116 -7.23 -15.93 -0.96
N LEU A 117 -7.05 -15.20 0.14
CA LEU A 117 -6.52 -13.85 0.10
C LEU A 117 -4.99 -13.93 0.01
N ALA A 118 -4.41 -13.54 -1.13
CA ALA A 118 -2.96 -13.46 -1.28
C ALA A 118 -2.41 -12.23 -0.55
N LEU A 119 -1.64 -12.44 0.54
CA LEU A 119 -0.99 -11.35 1.26
C LEU A 119 0.11 -10.68 0.44
N ALA A 120 0.68 -11.39 -0.54
CA ALA A 120 1.69 -10.90 -1.47
C ALA A 120 1.26 -9.59 -2.16
N GLU A 121 -0.01 -9.51 -2.54
CA GLU A 121 -0.56 -8.35 -3.25
C GLU A 121 -0.72 -7.13 -2.32
N VAL A 122 -1.15 -7.38 -1.08
CA VAL A 122 -1.27 -6.36 -0.03
C VAL A 122 0.10 -5.90 0.46
N ARG A 123 1.15 -6.71 0.20
CA ARG A 123 2.48 -6.46 0.71
C ARG A 123 3.13 -5.19 0.18
N ARG A 124 2.91 -4.90 -1.10
CA ARG A 124 3.53 -3.75 -1.78
C ARG A 124 3.00 -2.41 -1.27
N THR A 125 1.76 -2.39 -0.79
CA THR A 125 1.09 -1.16 -0.35
C THR A 125 1.35 -0.87 1.12
N LEU A 126 1.23 -1.87 2.00
CA LEU A 126 1.22 -1.67 3.45
C LEU A 126 2.56 -1.90 4.19
N PHE A 127 3.46 -2.71 3.64
CA PHE A 127 4.59 -3.24 4.41
C PHE A 127 5.87 -2.43 4.16
N LEU A 128 6.65 -2.20 5.21
CA LEU A 128 7.97 -1.56 5.10
C LEU A 128 8.91 -2.39 4.24
N ASN A 129 8.86 -3.71 4.42
CA ASN A 129 9.66 -4.67 3.68
C ASN A 129 8.74 -5.75 3.09
N PRO A 130 8.62 -5.83 1.75
CA PRO A 130 7.86 -6.87 1.08
C PRO A 130 8.55 -8.24 1.12
N ASN A 131 9.59 -8.41 1.94
CA ASN A 131 10.25 -9.68 2.22
C ASN A 131 10.40 -9.93 3.73
N GLN A 132 9.78 -9.09 4.59
CA GLN A 132 9.87 -9.26 6.04
C GLN A 132 9.35 -10.66 6.44
N GLY A 133 10.04 -11.36 7.35
CA GLY A 133 9.81 -12.76 7.72
C GLY A 133 8.33 -13.18 7.87
N PRO A 134 8.01 -14.48 7.83
CA PRO A 134 6.70 -14.92 7.37
C PRO A 134 5.59 -14.37 8.26
N VAL A 135 4.74 -13.57 7.62
CA VAL A 135 3.60 -12.83 8.20
C VAL A 135 2.62 -13.76 8.94
N CYS A 136 2.69 -15.06 8.65
CA CYS A 136 1.88 -16.13 9.18
C CYS A 136 2.56 -17.01 10.25
N LEU A 137 3.78 -16.68 10.71
CA LEU A 137 4.44 -17.46 11.79
C LEU A 137 3.86 -17.19 13.18
N SER A 138 2.89 -16.28 13.31
CA SER A 138 2.31 -15.89 14.61
C SER A 138 1.22 -16.86 15.11
N GLY A 139 0.95 -17.93 14.36
CA GLY A 139 0.01 -18.97 14.74
C GLY A 139 -1.16 -19.10 13.76
N PRO A 140 -2.03 -20.11 13.94
CA PRO A 140 -3.09 -20.43 13.00
C PRO A 140 -4.18 -19.34 12.89
N ASN A 141 -4.39 -18.60 13.97
CA ASN A 141 -5.48 -17.62 14.10
C ASN A 141 -4.98 -16.18 14.13
N GLN A 142 -3.72 -15.93 13.78
CA GLN A 142 -3.16 -14.58 13.83
C GLN A 142 -2.23 -14.29 12.67
N ILE A 143 -2.39 -13.11 12.08
CA ILE A 143 -1.47 -12.50 11.13
C ILE A 143 -0.78 -11.35 11.84
N ARG A 144 0.56 -11.33 11.80
CA ARG A 144 1.33 -10.23 12.40
C ARG A 144 2.37 -9.74 11.42
N PHE A 145 2.42 -8.42 11.23
CA PHE A 145 3.38 -7.78 10.35
C PHE A 145 3.76 -6.39 10.81
N THR A 146 4.82 -5.85 10.23
CA THR A 146 5.24 -4.46 10.47
C THR A 146 4.91 -3.60 9.26
N THR A 147 4.30 -2.45 9.51
CA THR A 147 3.90 -1.49 8.48
C THR A 147 5.03 -0.53 8.12
N LYS A 148 4.82 0.28 7.07
CA LYS A 148 5.78 1.31 6.64
C LYS A 148 6.08 2.39 7.70
N SER A 149 5.20 2.59 8.67
CA SER A 149 5.47 3.50 9.80
C SER A 149 6.23 2.84 10.95
N GLY A 150 6.58 1.55 10.84
CA GLY A 150 7.24 0.78 11.92
C GLY A 150 6.27 0.23 12.97
N ARG A 151 4.96 0.35 12.77
CA ARG A 151 3.95 -0.22 13.67
C ARG A 151 3.85 -1.72 13.48
N ILE A 152 3.65 -2.45 14.58
CA ILE A 152 3.32 -3.88 14.55
C ILE A 152 1.80 -4.01 14.53
N VAL A 153 1.26 -4.47 13.41
CA VAL A 153 -0.16 -4.78 13.27
C VAL A 153 -0.36 -6.27 13.46
N THR A 154 -1.30 -6.60 14.34
CA THR A 154 -1.75 -7.98 14.59
C THR A 154 -3.23 -8.08 14.28
N ILE A 155 -3.58 -8.96 13.37
CA ILE A 155 -4.96 -9.33 13.02
C ILE A 155 -5.20 -10.69 13.64
N SER A 156 -6.18 -10.79 14.53
CA SER A 156 -6.52 -12.02 15.23
C SER A 156 -7.93 -12.47 14.89
N ASN A 157 -8.08 -13.78 14.73
CA ASN A 157 -9.37 -14.42 14.57
C ASN A 157 -10.04 -14.55 15.94
N GLY A 158 -11.19 -13.90 16.11
CA GLY A 158 -12.09 -14.16 17.22
C GLY A 158 -13.18 -15.14 16.83
N VAL A 159 -13.86 -15.69 17.83
CA VAL A 159 -14.93 -16.69 17.67
C VAL A 159 -16.13 -16.15 16.87
N SER A 160 -16.36 -14.83 16.93
CA SER A 160 -17.45 -14.14 16.22
C SER A 160 -16.97 -13.15 15.17
N THR A 161 -15.82 -12.50 15.37
CA THR A 161 -15.27 -11.49 14.46
C THR A 161 -13.74 -11.48 14.45
N THR A 162 -13.16 -11.15 13.30
CA THR A 162 -11.73 -10.86 13.18
C THR A 162 -11.45 -9.48 13.77
N THR A 163 -10.58 -9.42 14.77
CA THR A 163 -10.15 -8.17 15.42
C THR A 163 -8.74 -7.80 14.99
N TRP A 164 -8.36 -6.53 15.15
CA TRP A 164 -7.01 -6.09 14.84
C TRP A 164 -6.52 -5.04 15.84
N SER A 165 -5.22 -5.02 16.07
CA SER A 165 -4.55 -4.05 16.94
C SER A 165 -3.23 -3.58 16.32
N ALA A 166 -2.87 -2.33 16.54
CA ALA A 166 -1.58 -1.76 16.16
C ALA A 166 -0.83 -1.30 17.40
N SER A 167 0.48 -1.55 17.43
CA SER A 167 1.39 -1.07 18.46
C SER A 167 2.60 -0.38 17.82
N PRO A 168 2.83 0.93 18.06
CA PRO A 168 1.94 1.89 18.75
C PRO A 168 0.58 2.08 18.05
N PRO A 169 -0.47 2.58 18.74
CA PRO A 169 -1.76 2.85 18.12
C PRO A 169 -1.65 3.95 17.02
N TYR A 170 -2.66 3.99 16.15
CA TYR A 170 -2.82 5.05 15.15
C TYR A 170 -3.25 6.36 15.79
#